data_AF-V8N1T2-F1
#
_entry.id   AF-V8N1T2-F1
#
_cell.length_a   1.000
_cell.length_b   1.000
_cell.length_c   1.000
_cell.angle_alpha   90.00
_cell.angle_beta   90.00
_cell.angle_gamma   90.00
#
_symmetry.space_group_name_H-M   'P 1'
#
loop_
_entity.id
_entity.type
_entity.pdbx_description
1 polymer ?
#
loop_
_entity_poly.entity_id
_entity_poly.type
_entity_poly.pdbx_seq_one_letter_code
_entity_poly.pdbx_strand_id
1 'polypeptide(L)'
;MVNMQVCALDCETLRDLLQDRDLQCLVLDCRSFFAFNSSHVRGSCNVRLSTIVRRRAKGAVGLEHILPNEEARARLHKRLYHAVVLLDERSADLEASKRDSTLQLALNTLCREARDARICFLKGEFSPRSQVAFSGFPPTHQNPPSPSPRVERTRMEFRS
;
A
#
# COMPACT_ATOMS: atom_id res chain seq x y z
N MET A 1 -14.60 -14.36 -19.68
CA MET A 1 -13.93 -14.14 -18.39
C MET A 1 -12.44 -14.22 -18.66
N VAL A 2 -11.72 -13.10 -18.58
CA VAL A 2 -10.26 -13.13 -18.69
C VAL A 2 -9.72 -13.74 -17.39
N ASN A 3 -9.23 -14.98 -17.48
CA ASN A 3 -8.48 -15.64 -16.40
C ASN A 3 -7.17 -14.89 -16.19
N MET A 4 -7.20 -13.81 -15.42
CA MET A 4 -5.98 -13.20 -14.91
C MET A 4 -5.48 -14.03 -13.73
N GLN A 5 -4.34 -14.69 -13.91
CA GLN A 5 -3.61 -15.34 -12.83
C GLN A 5 -3.02 -14.26 -11.92
N VAL A 6 -3.72 -13.95 -10.84
CA VAL A 6 -3.13 -13.19 -9.75
C VAL A 6 -2.21 -14.14 -8.99
N CYS A 7 -0.91 -13.82 -8.92
CA CYS A 7 0.05 -14.66 -8.21
C CYS A 7 0.25 -14.18 -6.76
N ALA A 8 0.37 -15.11 -5.83
CA ALA A 8 0.91 -14.82 -4.50
C ALA A 8 2.45 -14.69 -4.60
N LEU A 9 3.02 -13.67 -3.97
CA LEU A 9 4.46 -13.47 -3.84
C LEU A 9 4.87 -13.45 -2.38
N ASP A 10 6.05 -13.99 -2.08
CA ASP A 10 6.66 -13.89 -0.77
C ASP A 10 7.51 -12.61 -0.66
N CYS A 11 7.85 -12.23 0.57
CA CYS A 11 8.68 -11.04 0.83
C CYS A 11 10.04 -11.10 0.14
N GLU A 12 10.63 -12.30 0.04
CA GLU A 12 11.92 -12.51 -0.61
C GLU A 12 11.85 -12.29 -2.12
N THR A 13 10.82 -12.84 -2.77
CA THR A 13 10.63 -12.64 -4.21
C THR A 13 10.34 -11.18 -4.55
N LEU A 14 9.56 -10.48 -3.70
CA LEU A 14 9.34 -9.04 -3.86
C LEU A 14 10.64 -8.26 -3.73
N ARG A 15 11.52 -8.65 -2.79
CA ARG A 15 12.82 -8.00 -2.60
C ARG A 15 13.69 -8.16 -3.84
N ASP A 16 13.77 -9.37 -4.39
CA ASP A 16 14.57 -9.64 -5.59
C ASP A 16 14.03 -8.83 -6.79
N LEU A 17 12.71 -8.74 -6.95
CA LEU A 17 12.05 -7.90 -7.96
C LEU A 17 12.33 -6.40 -7.79
N LEU A 18 12.50 -5.93 -6.56
CA LEU A 18 12.82 -4.52 -6.27
C LEU A 18 14.30 -4.20 -6.42
N GLN A 19 15.17 -5.19 -6.22
CA GLN A 19 16.61 -5.07 -6.45
C GLN A 19 16.94 -5.07 -7.93
N ASP A 20 16.18 -5.83 -8.71
CA ASP A 20 16.29 -5.86 -10.16
C ASP A 20 15.78 -4.54 -10.77
N ARG A 21 16.72 -3.71 -11.24
CA ARG A 21 16.43 -2.42 -11.88
C ARG A 21 15.82 -2.57 -13.26
N ASP A 22 16.04 -3.71 -13.92
CA ASP A 22 15.53 -3.99 -15.25
C ASP A 22 14.06 -4.40 -15.19
N LEU A 23 13.66 -5.05 -14.09
CA LEU A 23 12.26 -5.35 -13.77
C LEU A 23 11.59 -4.12 -13.15
N GLN A 24 11.09 -3.24 -14.02
CA GLN A 24 10.22 -2.14 -13.61
C GLN A 24 8.96 -2.69 -12.92
N CYS A 25 8.95 -2.69 -11.58
CA CYS A 25 7.84 -3.18 -10.78
C CYS A 25 7.12 -2.02 -10.07
N LEU A 26 5.79 -2.10 -10.01
CA LEU A 26 4.95 -1.13 -9.32
C LEU A 26 4.39 -1.74 -8.05
N VAL A 27 4.70 -1.14 -6.90
CA VAL A 27 4.21 -1.62 -5.61
C VAL A 27 3.07 -0.72 -5.13
N LEU A 28 1.91 -1.31 -4.85
CA LEU A 28 0.71 -0.64 -4.37
C LEU A 28 0.39 -1.08 -2.95
N ASP A 29 0.37 -0.12 -2.04
CA ASP A 29 0.10 -0.35 -0.63
C ASP A 29 -1.37 -0.03 -0.32
N CYS A 30 -2.17 -1.07 -0.10
CA CYS A 30 -3.60 -0.97 0.21
C CYS A 30 -3.87 -0.75 1.71
N ARG A 31 -2.82 -0.67 2.54
CA ARG A 31 -2.95 -0.50 3.99
C ARG A 31 -3.38 0.91 4.33
N SER A 32 -3.77 1.10 5.59
CA SER A 32 -4.13 2.42 6.10
C SER A 32 -2.97 3.41 5.91
N PHE A 33 -3.31 4.69 5.69
CA PHE A 33 -2.32 5.76 5.53
C PHE A 33 -1.29 5.78 6.68
N PHE A 34 -1.74 5.48 7.89
CA PHE A 34 -0.87 5.41 9.06
C PHE A 34 0.14 4.26 8.98
N ALA A 35 -0.29 3.07 8.54
CA ALA A 35 0.59 1.92 8.36
C ALA A 35 1.64 2.19 7.27
N PHE A 36 1.23 2.81 6.15
CA PHE A 36 2.12 3.22 5.07
C PHE A 36 3.15 4.28 5.52
N ASN A 37 2.70 5.29 6.26
CA ASN A 37 3.60 6.34 6.76
C ASN A 37 4.58 5.84 7.83
N SER A 38 4.16 4.85 8.62
CA SER A 38 5.02 4.18 9.60
C SER A 38 6.03 3.27 8.91
N SER A 39 5.59 2.54 7.89
CA SER A 39 6.42 1.59 7.16
C SER A 39 5.95 1.40 5.73
N HIS A 40 6.82 1.59 4.74
CA HIS A 40 6.49 1.32 3.34
C HIS A 40 7.71 0.80 2.58
N VAL A 41 7.43 0.11 1.49
CA VAL A 41 8.44 -0.33 0.53
C VAL A 41 8.91 0.88 -0.28
N ARG A 42 10.22 0.99 -0.53
CA ARG A 42 10.77 2.11 -1.28
C ARG A 42 10.19 2.14 -2.69
N GLY A 43 9.59 3.28 -3.08
CA GLY A 43 8.94 3.43 -4.38
C GLY A 43 7.51 2.87 -4.46
N SER A 44 6.95 2.38 -3.36
CA SER A 44 5.53 2.02 -3.33
C SER A 44 4.61 3.24 -3.29
N CYS A 45 3.40 3.07 -3.83
CA CYS A 45 2.35 4.08 -3.83
C CYS A 45 1.20 3.65 -2.92
N ASN A 46 0.76 4.55 -2.04
CA ASN A 46 -0.41 4.31 -1.20
C ASN A 46 -1.70 4.42 -2.01
N VAL A 47 -2.54 3.40 -1.91
CA VAL A 47 -3.85 3.35 -2.56
C VAL A 47 -4.85 4.19 -1.77
N ARG A 48 -5.30 5.30 -2.35
CA ARG A 48 -6.17 6.28 -1.67
C ARG A 48 -7.66 5.93 -1.75
N LEU A 49 -8.02 4.72 -1.32
CA LEU A 49 -9.40 4.24 -1.30
C LEU A 49 -10.09 4.49 0.06
N SER A 50 -10.62 5.72 0.22
CA SER A 50 -11.45 6.04 1.38
C SER A 50 -12.80 5.30 1.33
N THR A 51 -13.45 5.14 2.49
CA THR A 51 -14.81 4.58 2.59
C THR A 51 -15.83 5.36 1.73
N ILE A 52 -15.62 6.66 1.55
CA ILE A 52 -16.44 7.53 0.70
C ILE A 52 -16.26 7.18 -0.78
N VAL A 53 -15.02 7.02 -1.25
CA VAL A 53 -14.73 6.60 -2.63
C VAL A 53 -15.34 5.22 -2.89
N ARG A 54 -15.18 4.28 -1.96
CA ARG A 54 -15.79 2.93 -2.06
C ARG A 54 -17.30 2.98 -2.17
N ARG A 55 -17.98 3.77 -1.33
CA ARG A 55 -19.43 3.95 -1.41
C ARG A 55 -19.90 4.56 -2.73
N ARG A 56 -19.10 5.47 -3.33
CA ARG A 56 -19.43 6.10 -4.61
C ARG A 56 -19.11 5.22 -5.82
N ALA A 57 -18.11 4.36 -5.69
CA ALA A 57 -17.60 3.55 -6.78
C ALA A 57 -18.57 2.44 -7.26
N LYS A 58 -19.59 2.05 -6.47
CA LYS A 58 -20.56 0.99 -6.83
C LYS A 58 -19.90 -0.26 -7.48
N GLY A 59 -18.71 -0.64 -7.01
CA GLY A 59 -17.94 -1.79 -7.52
C GLY A 59 -16.87 -1.49 -8.59
N ALA A 60 -16.77 -0.26 -9.11
CA ALA A 60 -15.74 0.14 -10.06
C ALA A 60 -15.07 1.46 -9.64
N VAL A 61 -13.78 1.41 -9.36
CA VAL A 61 -12.98 2.61 -9.02
C VAL A 61 -12.14 3.01 -10.22
N GLY A 62 -11.99 4.32 -10.43
CA GLY A 62 -11.05 4.85 -11.41
C GLY A 62 -9.60 4.62 -10.98
N LEU A 63 -8.70 4.47 -11.96
CA LEU A 63 -7.28 4.26 -11.70
C LEU A 63 -6.67 5.46 -10.96
N GLU A 64 -7.20 6.67 -11.17
CA GLU A 64 -6.84 7.90 -10.46
C GLU A 64 -7.05 7.85 -8.94
N HIS A 65 -7.97 7.02 -8.46
CA HIS A 65 -8.20 6.82 -7.03
C HIS A 65 -7.23 5.81 -6.41
N ILE A 66 -6.72 4.88 -7.22
CA ILE A 66 -5.75 3.86 -6.79
C ILE A 66 -4.33 4.42 -6.89
N LEU A 67 -4.03 5.00 -8.05
CA LEU A 67 -2.77 5.61 -8.43
C LEU A 67 -3.02 7.10 -8.70
N PRO A 68 -2.97 7.94 -7.66
CA PRO A 68 -3.06 9.39 -7.85
C PRO A 68 -1.84 9.95 -8.59
N ASN A 69 -0.73 9.20 -8.64
CA ASN A 69 0.46 9.59 -9.38
C ASN A 69 0.23 9.42 -10.89
N GLU A 70 0.09 10.54 -11.58
CA GLU A 70 -0.11 10.57 -13.03
C GLU A 70 1.05 9.95 -13.81
N GLU A 71 2.30 10.13 -13.36
CA GLU A 71 3.46 9.53 -14.03
C GLU A 71 3.42 8.00 -13.93
N ALA A 72 3.11 7.47 -12.76
CA ALA A 72 2.97 6.03 -12.57
C ALA A 72 1.81 5.48 -13.40
N ARG A 73 0.67 6.19 -13.45
CA ARG A 73 -0.46 5.85 -14.32
C ARG A 73 -0.06 5.86 -15.80
N ALA A 74 0.67 6.87 -16.25
CA ALA A 74 1.16 6.95 -17.62
C ALA A 74 2.14 5.81 -17.94
N ARG A 75 3.02 5.45 -17.01
CA ARG A 75 3.94 4.30 -17.15
C ARG A 75 3.20 2.96 -17.24
N LEU A 76 2.13 2.79 -16.45
CA LEU A 76 1.26 1.61 -16.51
C LEU A 76 0.60 1.49 -17.88
N HIS A 77 0.04 2.58 -18.41
CA HIS A 77 -0.52 2.61 -19.76
C HIS A 77 0.52 2.40 -20.86
N LYS A 78 1.74 2.92 -20.67
CA LYS A 78 2.88 2.70 -21.57
C LYS A 78 3.48 1.29 -21.46
N ARG A 79 2.91 0.41 -20.62
CA ARG A 79 3.41 -0.96 -20.38
C ARG A 79 4.87 -0.99 -19.92
N LEU A 80 5.27 0.05 -19.19
CA LEU A 80 6.62 0.16 -18.65
C LEU A 80 6.77 -0.65 -17.36
N TYR A 81 5.69 -1.23 -16.81
CA TYR A 81 5.76 -2.11 -15.65
C TYR A 81 5.63 -3.57 -16.06
N HIS A 82 6.59 -4.38 -15.62
CA HIS A 82 6.62 -5.82 -15.82
C HIS A 82 5.70 -6.54 -14.82
N ALA A 83 5.67 -6.05 -13.58
CA ALA A 83 4.85 -6.59 -12.50
C ALA A 83 4.23 -5.48 -11.65
N VAL A 84 3.02 -5.72 -11.17
CA VAL A 84 2.31 -4.87 -10.20
C VAL A 84 2.04 -5.69 -8.95
N VAL A 85 2.55 -5.25 -7.81
CA VAL A 85 2.45 -5.98 -6.54
C VAL A 85 1.57 -5.21 -5.56
N LEU A 86 0.52 -5.86 -5.06
CA LEU A 86 -0.41 -5.33 -4.06
C LEU A 86 -0.01 -5.79 -2.65
N LEU A 87 0.08 -4.87 -1.69
CA LEU A 87 0.26 -5.17 -0.26
C LEU A 87 -1.01 -4.86 0.52
N ASP A 88 -1.40 -5.76 1.42
CA ASP A 88 -2.52 -5.59 2.34
C ASP A 88 -2.19 -6.10 3.75
N GLU A 89 -2.84 -5.56 4.78
CA GLU A 89 -2.67 -6.00 6.18
C GLU A 89 -3.32 -7.37 6.42
N ARG A 90 -4.34 -7.74 5.62
CA ARG A 90 -5.08 -9.00 5.72
C ARG A 90 -4.94 -9.84 4.46
N SER A 91 -3.73 -9.87 3.91
CA SER A 91 -3.37 -10.56 2.66
C SER A 91 -3.46 -12.10 2.71
N ALA A 92 -4.04 -12.68 3.77
CA ALA A 92 -4.11 -14.12 3.96
C ALA A 92 -5.06 -14.80 2.95
N ASP A 93 -6.06 -14.09 2.42
CA ASP A 93 -7.04 -14.69 1.53
C ASP A 93 -7.63 -13.68 0.52
N LEU A 94 -7.14 -13.75 -0.72
CA LEU A 94 -7.75 -13.03 -1.85
C LEU A 94 -9.22 -13.45 -2.02
N GLU A 95 -9.52 -14.73 -1.77
CA GLU A 95 -10.85 -15.33 -1.90
C GLU A 95 -11.79 -14.99 -0.73
N ALA A 96 -11.27 -14.82 0.50
CA ALA A 96 -12.08 -14.37 1.65
C ALA A 96 -12.27 -12.85 1.69
N SER A 97 -11.52 -12.09 0.90
CA SER A 97 -11.68 -10.64 0.82
C SER A 97 -13.03 -10.30 0.17
N LYS A 98 -13.83 -9.45 0.84
CA LYS A 98 -15.13 -9.00 0.29
C LYS A 98 -14.92 -8.35 -1.08
N ARG A 99 -15.83 -8.56 -2.03
CA ARG A 99 -15.80 -7.91 -3.36
C ARG A 99 -15.68 -6.38 -3.31
N ASP A 100 -16.12 -5.75 -2.21
CA ASP A 100 -16.03 -4.30 -1.96
C ASP A 100 -14.77 -3.87 -1.18
N SER A 101 -13.83 -4.78 -0.94
CA SER A 101 -12.58 -4.49 -0.23
C SER A 101 -11.67 -3.63 -1.10
N THR A 102 -10.84 -2.80 -0.46
CA THR A 102 -9.87 -1.94 -1.16
C THR A 102 -9.01 -2.74 -2.13
N LEU A 103 -8.54 -3.91 -1.72
CA LEU A 103 -7.73 -4.80 -2.55
C LEU A 103 -8.50 -5.31 -3.78
N GLN A 104 -9.74 -5.77 -3.63
CA GLN A 104 -10.58 -6.26 -4.74
C GLN A 104 -10.91 -5.15 -5.75
N LEU A 105 -11.16 -3.94 -5.27
CA LEU A 105 -11.38 -2.77 -6.13
C LEU A 105 -10.11 -2.38 -6.88
N ALA A 106 -8.96 -2.35 -6.18
CA ALA A 106 -7.67 -2.09 -6.81
C ALA A 106 -7.37 -3.15 -7.88
N LEU A 107 -7.59 -4.42 -7.55
CA LEU A 107 -7.36 -5.55 -8.45
C LEU A 107 -8.28 -5.49 -9.67
N ASN A 108 -9.58 -5.22 -9.51
CA ASN A 108 -10.50 -5.08 -10.65
C ASN A 108 -10.05 -4.00 -11.63
N THR A 109 -9.63 -2.85 -11.12
CA THR A 109 -9.16 -1.76 -11.97
C THR A 109 -7.83 -2.09 -12.63
N LEU A 110 -6.88 -2.70 -11.91
CA LEU A 110 -5.62 -3.16 -12.52
C LEU A 110 -5.86 -4.24 -13.57
N CYS A 111 -6.78 -5.18 -13.35
CA CYS A 111 -7.16 -6.16 -14.36
C CYS A 111 -7.75 -5.51 -15.62
N ARG A 112 -8.39 -4.33 -15.48
CA ARG A 112 -8.94 -3.60 -16.62
C ARG A 112 -7.87 -2.80 -17.36
N GLU A 113 -6.99 -2.11 -16.64
CA GLU A 113 -6.03 -1.14 -17.17
C GLU A 113 -4.64 -1.73 -17.46
N ALA A 114 -4.22 -2.75 -16.70
CA ALA A 114 -2.88 -3.34 -16.71
C ALA A 114 -2.90 -4.81 -17.19
N ARG A 115 -3.59 -5.08 -18.30
CA ARG A 115 -3.78 -6.45 -18.84
C ARG A 115 -2.47 -7.15 -19.24
N ASP A 116 -1.44 -6.38 -19.57
CA ASP A 116 -0.13 -6.90 -19.99
C ASP A 116 0.89 -6.98 -18.85
N ALA A 117 0.55 -6.48 -17.66
CA ALA A 117 1.43 -6.55 -16.50
C ALA A 117 1.07 -7.74 -15.62
N ARG A 118 2.08 -8.36 -15.00
CA ARG A 118 1.86 -9.45 -14.05
C ARG A 118 1.34 -8.88 -12.73
N ILE A 119 0.08 -9.17 -12.38
CA ILE A 119 -0.50 -8.73 -11.11
C ILE A 119 -0.21 -9.78 -10.04
N CYS A 120 0.39 -9.35 -8.94
CA CYS A 120 0.71 -10.18 -7.81
C CYS A 120 0.24 -9.54 -6.50
N PHE A 121 0.01 -10.34 -5.46
CA PHE A 121 -0.21 -9.86 -4.10
C PHE A 121 0.86 -10.42 -3.17
N LEU A 122 1.31 -9.61 -2.21
CA LEU A 122 2.23 -10.08 -1.19
C LEU A 122 1.46 -10.98 -0.22
N LYS A 123 1.89 -12.23 -0.08
CA LYS A 123 1.35 -13.19 0.88
C LYS A 123 1.99 -12.97 2.24
N GLY A 124 1.17 -12.89 3.28
CA GLY A 124 1.60 -12.68 4.67
C GLY A 124 1.41 -11.26 5.17
N GLU A 125 1.51 -11.10 6.49
CA GLU A 125 1.39 -9.79 7.14
C GLU A 125 2.67 -8.97 6.93
N PHE A 126 2.53 -7.76 6.39
CA PHE A 126 3.65 -6.85 6.30
C PHE A 126 4.06 -6.40 7.71
N SER A 127 5.11 -7.03 8.23
CA SER A 127 5.68 -6.72 9.54
C SER A 127 6.79 -5.68 9.43
N PRO A 128 7.12 -4.94 10.51
CA PRO A 128 8.27 -4.04 10.54
C PRO A 128 9.59 -4.75 10.19
N ARG A 129 9.73 -6.06 10.47
CA ARG A 129 10.85 -6.89 9.97
C ARG A 129 10.93 -6.95 8.45
N SER A 130 9.80 -7.05 7.77
CA SER A 130 9.72 -7.05 6.31
C SER A 130 10.14 -5.68 5.75
N GLN A 131 9.81 -4.57 6.42
CA GLN A 131 10.31 -3.25 6.04
C GLN A 131 11.84 -3.18 6.04
N VAL A 132 12.52 -3.75 7.04
CA VAL A 132 14.00 -3.77 7.09
C VAL A 132 14.57 -4.54 5.91
N ALA A 133 13.90 -5.63 5.50
CA ALA A 133 14.27 -6.42 4.34
C ALA A 133 14.11 -5.66 3.00
N PHE A 134 13.16 -4.72 2.91
CA PHE A 134 12.93 -3.90 1.71
C PHE A 134 13.68 -2.56 1.71
N SER A 135 14.14 -2.08 2.87
CA SER A 135 14.82 -0.79 3.00
C SER A 135 16.34 -0.88 2.91
N GLY A 136 16.93 -2.07 3.09
CA GLY A 136 18.40 -2.26 3.00
C GLY A 136 19.21 -1.44 4.00
N PHE A 137 18.56 -0.76 4.95
CA PHE A 137 19.15 0.11 5.94
C PHE A 137 18.45 -0.12 7.29
N PRO A 138 19.18 -0.02 8.42
CA PRO A 138 18.60 -0.21 9.75
C PRO A 138 17.49 0.83 10.01
N PRO A 139 16.48 0.49 10.82
CA PRO A 139 15.33 1.37 11.05
C PRO A 139 15.81 2.68 11.67
N THR A 140 15.69 3.78 10.92
CA THR A 140 15.71 5.11 11.53
C THR A 140 14.50 5.17 12.45
N HIS A 141 14.78 5.09 13.75
CA HIS A 141 13.87 5.49 14.82
C HIS A 141 13.14 6.76 14.39
N GLN A 142 11.83 6.65 14.10
CA GLN A 142 10.96 7.80 14.27
C GLN A 142 11.02 8.12 15.76
N ASN A 143 11.72 9.21 16.08
CA ASN A 143 11.74 9.75 17.43
C ASN A 143 10.29 9.84 17.95
N PRO A 144 10.00 9.40 19.19
CA PRO A 144 8.70 9.66 19.77
C PRO A 144 8.46 11.18 19.79
N PRO A 145 7.21 11.64 19.60
CA PRO A 145 6.90 13.05 19.74
C PRO A 145 7.36 13.52 21.11
N SER A 146 8.20 14.56 21.13
CA SER A 146 8.68 15.23 22.33
C SER A 146 7.51 15.51 23.28
N PRO A 147 7.60 15.15 24.58
CA PRO A 147 6.54 15.45 25.52
C PRO A 147 6.34 16.96 25.63
N SER A 148 5.13 17.43 25.33
CA SER A 148 4.71 18.82 25.50
C SER A 148 5.01 19.30 26.93
N PRO A 149 5.41 20.58 27.11
CA PRO A 149 5.70 21.11 28.44
C PRO A 149 4.44 21.06 29.31
N ARG A 150 4.62 20.43 30.47
CA ARG A 150 3.67 20.27 31.56
C ARG A 150 3.17 21.66 31.99
N VAL A 151 1.91 21.99 31.73
CA VAL A 151 1.27 23.16 32.37
C VAL A 151 1.17 22.87 33.85
N GLU A 152 1.99 23.56 34.62
CA GLU A 152 2.02 23.54 36.07
C GLU A 152 0.68 24.06 36.60
N ARG A 153 0.05 23.28 37.48
CA ARG A 153 -1.21 23.63 38.14
C ARG A 153 -0.97 24.82 39.05
N THR A 154 -1.48 26.01 38.69
CA THR A 154 -1.68 27.06 39.68
C THR A 154 -2.93 26.74 40.49
N ARG A 155 -2.71 26.13 41.66
CA ARG A 155 -3.68 25.99 42.74
C ARG A 155 -3.97 27.39 43.28
N MET A 156 -5.08 28.01 42.86
CA MET A 156 -5.60 29.21 43.50
C MET A 156 -6.45 28.77 44.70
N GLU A 157 -5.82 28.65 45.87
CA GLU A 157 -6.54 28.74 47.13
C GLU A 157 -6.60 30.20 47.53
N PHE A 158 -7.80 30.75 47.62
CA PHE A 158 -8.08 31.90 48.47
C PHE A 158 -9.33 31.59 49.29
N ARG A 159 -9.08 31.07 50.50
CA ARG A 159 -9.94 31.30 51.66
C ARG A 159 -9.35 32.49 52.40
N SER A 160 -10.14 33.54 52.56
CA SER A 160 -10.41 34.26 53.81
C SER A 160 -11.21 35.52 53.51
#